data_AF-A0AAT9QNU8-F1
#
_entry.id   AF-A0AAT9QNU8-F1
#
_cell.length_a   1.000
_cell.length_b   1.000
_cell.length_c   1.000
_cell.angle_alpha   90.00
_cell.angle_beta   90.00
_cell.angle_gamma   90.00
#
_symmetry.space_group_name_H-M   'P 1'
#
loop_
_entity.id
_entity.type
_entity.pdbx_description
1 polymer ?
#
loop_
_entity_poly.entity_id
_entity_poly.type
_entity_poly.pdbx_seq_one_letter_code
_entity_poly.pdbx_strand_id
1 'polypeptide(L)'
;MKLTVVGCGYLGTTHAACMAELGHEVLGMDCDIDKVTVLASGKAPFFERGLDDLLSKHVKSGRLRFTASYAEAADFGDLHFIGVGTPQQPGEHAYDLTHLFTAVRQLAPRLTHPAVVAVKSTVPVGTAPRVRDLVHAYAPAGDAIEVAWNPEFLRESFAVEDTLRPDRLVLGFDTERSWAETVLRQCFEKIIKAGTPTIVTDWATAELAKASANAFLATKISFINAMAEVCEASGADVGRLADILGHDARIGRRGMRPGLGFGGGCLPKDIRGFMARAGELGVDQALTILREVDAINNRRRERMVDLAREQVGGNLGGRRITVWGAAFKPDTDDIRDSPALAVARKLHELGATVTVTDPQALDNARKLHPELDYADDPITAVQDTDLLLHLTEWPQYSHIDPHHLAARTTTPKVIDGRGTLDPARWREAGWTFRALGRP
;
A
#
# COMPACT_ATOMS: atom_id res chain seq x y z
N MET A 1 -8.97 -10.59 25.88
CA MET A 1 -10.35 -10.69 25.35
C MET A 1 -10.35 -11.52 24.09
N LYS A 2 -11.52 -12.06 23.71
CA LYS A 2 -11.74 -12.74 22.44
C LYS A 2 -12.26 -11.75 21.42
N LEU A 3 -11.68 -11.73 20.23
CA LEU A 3 -12.09 -10.85 19.13
C LEU A 3 -11.96 -11.56 17.80
N THR A 4 -12.66 -11.05 16.79
CA THR A 4 -12.59 -11.57 15.43
C THR A 4 -12.13 -10.50 14.45
N VAL A 5 -11.49 -10.94 13.36
CA VAL A 5 -11.12 -10.09 12.25
C VAL A 5 -11.69 -10.68 10.97
N VAL A 6 -12.71 -10.02 10.42
CA VAL A 6 -13.41 -10.41 9.19
C VAL A 6 -12.72 -9.77 7.98
N GLY A 7 -12.32 -10.61 7.03
CA GLY A 7 -11.46 -10.28 5.90
C GLY A 7 -9.99 -10.44 6.26
N CYS A 8 -9.35 -11.51 5.78
CA CYS A 8 -7.94 -11.82 6.03
C CYS A 8 -7.07 -11.50 4.80
N GLY A 9 -7.33 -10.36 4.15
CA GLY A 9 -6.37 -9.76 3.23
C GLY A 9 -5.14 -9.18 3.96
N TYR A 10 -4.37 -8.35 3.27
CA TYR A 10 -3.16 -7.71 3.82
C TYR A 10 -3.39 -7.06 5.20
N LEU A 11 -4.42 -6.21 5.28
CA LEU A 11 -4.79 -5.49 6.50
C LEU A 11 -5.25 -6.44 7.62
N GLY A 12 -6.24 -7.28 7.34
CA GLY A 12 -6.88 -8.08 8.38
C GLY A 12 -5.99 -9.19 8.92
N THR A 13 -5.19 -9.85 8.08
CA THR A 13 -4.22 -10.85 8.54
C THR A 13 -3.17 -10.23 9.45
N THR A 14 -2.59 -9.10 9.04
CA THR A 14 -1.62 -8.37 9.87
C THR A 14 -2.24 -7.93 11.19
N HIS A 15 -3.45 -7.37 11.13
CA HIS A 15 -4.16 -6.93 12.33
C HIS A 15 -4.46 -8.09 13.29
N ALA A 16 -4.94 -9.23 12.78
CA ALA A 16 -5.23 -10.42 13.57
C ALA A 16 -3.97 -10.95 14.29
N ALA A 17 -2.85 -11.05 13.56
CA ALA A 17 -1.57 -11.48 14.12
C ALA A 17 -1.06 -10.51 15.21
N CYS A 18 -1.20 -9.19 14.97
CA CYS A 18 -0.80 -8.18 15.94
C CYS A 18 -1.70 -8.17 17.18
N MET A 19 -3.02 -8.37 17.04
CA MET A 19 -3.91 -8.49 18.20
C MET A 19 -3.56 -9.73 19.04
N ALA A 20 -3.19 -10.84 18.40
CA ALA A 20 -2.68 -12.01 19.13
C ALA A 20 -1.36 -11.71 19.88
N GLU A 21 -0.46 -10.94 19.28
CA GLU A 21 0.78 -10.47 19.93
C GLU A 21 0.51 -9.56 21.14
N LEU A 22 -0.52 -8.71 21.05
CA LEU A 22 -0.99 -7.91 22.17
C LEU A 22 -1.67 -8.75 23.26
N GLY A 23 -1.81 -10.06 23.08
CA GLY A 23 -2.29 -11.01 24.09
C GLY A 23 -3.78 -11.30 24.03
N HIS A 24 -4.44 -10.97 22.92
CA HIS A 24 -5.83 -11.33 22.68
C HIS A 24 -5.95 -12.76 22.14
N GLU A 25 -7.11 -13.37 22.32
CA GLU A 25 -7.52 -14.57 21.59
C GLU A 25 -8.24 -14.10 20.33
N VAL A 26 -7.77 -14.54 19.16
CA VAL A 26 -8.17 -13.97 17.87
C VAL A 26 -8.64 -15.07 16.92
N LEU A 27 -9.79 -14.84 16.29
CA LEU A 27 -10.27 -15.64 15.17
C LEU A 27 -10.30 -14.79 13.90
N GLY A 28 -9.38 -15.05 12.97
CA GLY A 28 -9.42 -14.51 11.62
C GLY A 28 -10.48 -15.23 10.79
N MET A 29 -11.29 -14.49 10.05
CA MET A 29 -12.34 -15.04 9.21
C MET A 29 -12.21 -14.52 7.78
N ASP A 30 -12.19 -15.41 6.79
CA ASP A 30 -12.20 -15.06 5.37
C ASP A 30 -13.05 -16.07 4.58
N CYS A 31 -13.75 -15.61 3.53
CA CYS A 31 -14.58 -16.50 2.71
C CYS A 31 -13.75 -17.36 1.75
N ASP A 32 -12.49 -17.01 1.50
CA ASP A 32 -11.56 -17.76 0.68
C ASP A 32 -10.93 -18.91 1.48
N ILE A 33 -11.37 -20.14 1.19
CA ILE A 33 -10.95 -21.35 1.89
C ILE A 33 -9.46 -21.66 1.66
N ASP A 34 -8.94 -21.38 0.47
CA ASP A 34 -7.54 -21.63 0.15
C ASP A 34 -6.65 -20.68 0.96
N LYS A 35 -7.06 -19.41 1.05
CA LYS A 35 -6.42 -18.41 1.90
C LYS A 35 -6.45 -18.80 3.37
N VAL A 36 -7.60 -19.22 3.89
CA VAL A 36 -7.75 -19.70 5.27
C VAL A 36 -6.82 -20.88 5.54
N THR A 37 -6.68 -21.81 4.59
CA THR A 37 -5.81 -22.99 4.72
C THR A 37 -4.34 -22.58 4.83
N VAL A 38 -3.87 -21.66 3.99
CA VAL A 38 -2.50 -21.13 4.05
C VAL A 38 -2.27 -20.41 5.39
N LEU A 39 -3.19 -19.54 5.81
CA LEU A 39 -3.12 -18.80 7.07
C LEU A 39 -3.11 -19.73 8.30
N ALA A 40 -3.95 -20.77 8.29
CA ALA A 40 -4.00 -21.78 9.34
C ALA A 40 -2.70 -22.61 9.44
N SER A 41 -1.87 -22.63 8.40
CA SER A 41 -0.52 -23.22 8.46
C SER A 41 0.54 -22.29 9.08
N GLY A 42 0.16 -21.07 9.45
CA GLY A 42 1.05 -20.07 10.02
C GLY A 42 1.86 -19.30 8.98
N LYS A 43 1.35 -19.18 7.74
CA LYS A 43 1.99 -18.45 6.63
C LYS A 43 1.02 -17.45 6.00
N ALA A 44 1.51 -16.33 5.53
CA ALA A 44 0.73 -15.36 4.76
C ALA A 44 0.76 -15.70 3.26
N PRO A 45 -0.33 -15.43 2.51
CA PRO A 45 -0.38 -15.56 1.05
C PRO A 45 0.23 -14.35 0.30
N PHE A 46 0.91 -13.47 1.03
CA PHE A 46 1.57 -12.26 0.55
C PHE A 46 2.82 -12.02 1.41
N PHE A 47 3.75 -11.21 0.93
CA PHE A 47 4.97 -10.90 1.68
C PHE A 47 4.74 -9.70 2.61
N GLU A 48 4.99 -9.89 3.91
CA GLU A 48 5.14 -8.80 4.87
C GLU A 48 6.21 -9.14 5.90
N ARG A 49 7.11 -8.18 6.16
CA ARG A 49 8.28 -8.41 7.01
C ARG A 49 7.87 -8.82 8.43
N GLY A 50 8.31 -10.02 8.83
CA GLY A 50 8.08 -10.58 10.16
C GLY A 50 6.66 -11.12 10.40
N LEU A 51 5.78 -11.09 9.39
CA LEU A 51 4.40 -11.56 9.55
C LEU A 51 4.32 -13.09 9.68
N ASP A 52 5.05 -13.84 8.86
CA ASP A 52 5.06 -15.32 8.91
C ASP A 52 5.53 -15.84 10.28
N ASP A 53 6.55 -15.23 10.86
CA ASP A 53 7.02 -15.57 12.20
C ASP A 53 5.92 -15.34 13.26
N LEU A 54 5.21 -14.21 13.13
CA LEU A 54 4.12 -13.84 14.04
C LEU A 54 2.92 -14.78 13.90
N LEU A 55 2.54 -15.11 12.67
CA LEU A 55 1.48 -16.08 12.36
C LEU A 55 1.84 -17.46 12.91
N SER A 56 3.02 -17.98 12.58
CA SER A 56 3.51 -19.28 13.05
C SER A 56 3.53 -19.36 14.58
N LYS A 57 4.01 -18.31 15.27
CA LYS A 57 4.01 -18.21 16.73
C LYS A 57 2.60 -18.33 17.31
N HIS A 58 1.65 -17.54 16.82
CA HIS A 58 0.33 -17.45 17.45
C HIS A 58 -0.63 -18.56 17.05
N VAL A 59 -0.51 -19.09 15.83
CA VAL A 59 -1.19 -20.31 15.40
C VAL A 59 -0.76 -21.49 16.27
N LYS A 60 0.55 -21.71 16.45
CA LYS A 60 1.07 -22.78 17.32
C LYS A 60 0.62 -22.63 18.78
N SER A 61 0.51 -21.40 19.28
CA SER A 61 0.06 -21.14 20.65
C SER A 61 -1.47 -21.29 20.84
N GLY A 62 -2.24 -21.39 19.75
CA GLY A 62 -3.70 -21.39 19.79
C GLY A 62 -4.35 -20.01 19.99
N ARG A 63 -3.57 -18.94 20.23
CA ARG A 63 -4.10 -17.57 20.36
C ARG A 63 -4.64 -16.99 19.06
N LEU A 64 -4.20 -17.49 17.91
CA LEU A 64 -4.71 -17.09 16.60
C LEU A 64 -5.20 -18.34 15.86
N ARG A 65 -6.46 -18.30 15.42
CA ARG A 65 -7.04 -19.31 14.52
C ARG A 65 -7.65 -18.65 13.31
N PHE A 66 -7.87 -19.42 12.25
CA PHE A 66 -8.55 -18.97 11.04
C PHE A 66 -9.73 -19.87 10.71
N THR A 67 -10.80 -19.28 10.18
CA THR A 67 -12.03 -19.99 9.77
C THR A 67 -12.64 -19.37 8.52
N ALA A 68 -13.48 -20.13 7.83
CA ALA A 68 -14.36 -19.64 6.77
C ALA A 68 -15.82 -19.46 7.24
N SER A 69 -16.10 -19.67 8.52
CA SER A 69 -17.46 -19.63 9.08
C SER A 69 -17.77 -18.28 9.74
N TYR A 70 -18.73 -17.54 9.17
CA TYR A 70 -19.30 -16.37 9.84
C TYR A 70 -20.01 -16.71 11.15
N ALA A 71 -20.57 -17.92 11.29
CA ALA A 71 -21.22 -18.35 12.53
C ALA A 71 -20.17 -18.53 13.64
N GLU A 72 -19.08 -19.22 13.34
CA GLU A 72 -17.98 -19.38 14.30
C GLU A 72 -17.37 -18.02 14.67
N ALA A 73 -17.26 -17.09 13.71
CA ALA A 73 -16.77 -15.74 13.99
C ALA A 73 -17.71 -14.95 14.92
N ALA A 74 -19.02 -15.00 14.70
CA ALA A 74 -20.00 -14.35 15.57
C ALA A 74 -19.99 -14.92 16.99
N ASP A 75 -19.91 -16.25 17.13
CA ASP A 75 -19.94 -16.94 18.42
C ASP A 75 -18.64 -16.77 19.23
N PHE A 76 -17.51 -16.47 18.58
CA PHE A 76 -16.19 -16.52 19.23
C PHE A 76 -15.90 -15.33 20.15
N GLY A 77 -16.32 -14.11 19.80
CA GLY A 77 -16.00 -12.93 20.59
C GLY A 77 -16.90 -11.74 20.30
N ASP A 78 -16.96 -10.79 21.23
CA ASP A 78 -17.92 -9.67 21.21
C ASP A 78 -17.35 -8.40 20.55
N LEU A 79 -16.15 -8.48 19.95
CA LEU A 79 -15.54 -7.43 19.14
C LEU A 79 -15.18 -8.00 17.77
N HIS A 80 -15.79 -7.44 16.72
CA HIS A 80 -15.59 -7.86 15.34
C HIS A 80 -14.98 -6.73 14.53
N PHE A 81 -13.71 -6.87 14.16
CA PHE A 81 -13.08 -5.97 13.21
C PHE A 81 -13.47 -6.34 11.78
N ILE A 82 -13.86 -5.37 10.96
CA ILE A 82 -14.08 -5.58 9.52
C ILE A 82 -12.95 -4.93 8.72
N GLY A 83 -12.07 -5.77 8.17
CA GLY A 83 -10.86 -5.41 7.43
C GLY A 83 -10.84 -5.96 6.00
N VAL A 84 -11.99 -5.98 5.32
CA VAL A 84 -12.10 -6.42 3.93
C VAL A 84 -11.59 -5.35 2.94
N GLY A 85 -11.23 -5.78 1.74
CA GLY A 85 -10.79 -4.87 0.68
C GLY A 85 -11.94 -4.00 0.16
N THR A 86 -11.61 -2.74 -0.14
CA THR A 86 -12.47 -1.76 -0.82
C THR A 86 -11.76 -1.25 -2.09
N PRO A 87 -11.64 -2.10 -3.12
CA PRO A 87 -10.92 -1.75 -4.34
C PRO A 87 -11.62 -0.60 -5.07
N GLN A 88 -10.94 -0.01 -6.04
CA GLN A 88 -11.60 0.92 -6.97
C GLN A 88 -12.53 0.14 -7.89
N GLN A 89 -13.70 0.69 -8.21
CA GLN A 89 -14.62 0.09 -9.17
C GLN A 89 -13.98 0.03 -10.57
N PRO A 90 -14.10 -1.10 -11.30
CA PRO A 90 -13.54 -1.21 -12.65
C PRO A 90 -14.07 -0.11 -13.58
N GLY A 91 -13.18 0.68 -14.17
CA GLY A 91 -13.54 1.76 -15.10
C GLY A 91 -14.05 3.05 -14.45
N GLU A 92 -14.22 3.07 -13.12
CA GLU A 92 -14.72 4.23 -12.37
C GLU A 92 -13.71 4.69 -11.32
N HIS A 93 -13.90 5.85 -10.72
CA HIS A 93 -13.02 6.36 -9.65
C HIS A 93 -13.49 6.01 -8.24
N ALA A 94 -14.75 5.62 -8.08
CA ALA A 94 -15.35 5.36 -6.77
C ALA A 94 -14.85 4.05 -6.12
N TYR A 95 -15.03 3.96 -4.81
CA TYR A 95 -14.74 2.75 -4.04
C TYR A 95 -15.82 1.69 -4.28
N ASP A 96 -15.41 0.46 -4.47
CA ASP A 96 -16.29 -0.70 -4.41
C ASP A 96 -16.46 -1.15 -2.95
N LEU A 97 -17.68 -0.99 -2.44
CA LEU A 97 -18.07 -1.37 -1.07
C LEU A 97 -18.79 -2.73 -1.01
N THR A 98 -18.81 -3.48 -2.10
CA THR A 98 -19.52 -4.77 -2.19
C THR A 98 -19.04 -5.76 -1.13
N HIS A 99 -17.72 -5.89 -0.93
CA HIS A 99 -17.17 -6.79 0.08
C HIS A 99 -17.52 -6.36 1.51
N LEU A 100 -17.48 -5.05 1.80
CA LEU A 100 -17.86 -4.50 3.11
C LEU A 100 -19.31 -4.82 3.44
N PHE A 101 -20.25 -4.46 2.55
CA PHE A 101 -21.66 -4.72 2.80
C PHE A 101 -22.01 -6.20 2.80
N THR A 102 -21.30 -7.01 2.02
CA THR A 102 -21.45 -8.48 2.07
C THR A 102 -21.00 -9.03 3.41
N ALA A 103 -19.84 -8.61 3.91
CA ALA A 103 -19.34 -9.04 5.21
C ALA A 103 -20.29 -8.65 6.35
N VAL A 104 -20.83 -7.42 6.32
CA VAL A 104 -21.83 -6.96 7.29
C VAL A 104 -23.12 -7.79 7.20
N ARG A 105 -23.66 -8.02 6.00
CA ARG A 105 -24.89 -8.82 5.80
C ARG A 105 -24.72 -10.29 6.19
N GLN A 106 -23.52 -10.83 6.12
CA GLN A 106 -23.23 -12.18 6.57
C GLN A 106 -23.00 -12.23 8.08
N LEU A 107 -22.30 -11.27 8.66
CA LEU A 107 -22.03 -11.27 10.10
C LEU A 107 -23.29 -10.93 10.93
N ALA A 108 -24.01 -9.85 10.56
CA ALA A 108 -25.09 -9.29 11.37
C ALA A 108 -26.17 -10.29 11.79
N PRO A 109 -26.74 -11.15 10.91
CA PRO A 109 -27.76 -12.13 11.29
C PRO A 109 -27.38 -13.10 12.40
N ARG A 110 -26.09 -13.22 12.71
CA ARG A 110 -25.54 -14.14 13.70
C ARG A 110 -25.20 -13.45 15.03
N LEU A 111 -25.36 -12.12 15.11
CA LEU A 111 -25.10 -11.35 16.32
C LEU A 111 -26.34 -11.35 17.23
N THR A 112 -26.38 -12.31 18.15
CA THR A 112 -27.52 -12.51 19.08
C THR A 112 -27.33 -11.90 20.45
N HIS A 113 -26.15 -11.35 20.74
CA HIS A 113 -25.78 -10.73 22.02
C HIS A 113 -25.10 -9.38 21.79
N PRO A 114 -25.00 -8.50 22.80
CA PRO A 114 -24.31 -7.22 22.66
C PRO A 114 -22.87 -7.39 22.18
N ALA A 115 -22.51 -6.69 21.11
CA ALA A 115 -21.17 -6.77 20.50
C ALA A 115 -20.81 -5.44 19.81
N VAL A 116 -19.52 -5.28 19.50
CA VAL A 116 -18.98 -4.13 18.77
C VAL A 116 -18.54 -4.56 17.38
N VAL A 117 -19.04 -3.88 16.35
CA VAL A 117 -18.56 -4.02 14.97
C VAL A 117 -17.68 -2.82 14.64
N ALA A 118 -16.36 -3.04 14.63
CA ALA A 118 -15.36 -2.00 14.38
C ALA A 118 -14.84 -2.07 12.95
N VAL A 119 -15.19 -1.11 12.10
CA VAL A 119 -14.73 -1.11 10.71
C VAL A 119 -13.33 -0.50 10.60
N LYS A 120 -12.39 -1.28 10.07
CA LYS A 120 -11.01 -0.88 9.75
C LYS A 120 -10.79 -0.57 8.28
N SER A 121 -11.68 -1.07 7.43
CA SER A 121 -11.60 -0.91 5.97
C SER A 121 -11.66 0.57 5.58
N THR A 122 -10.82 0.99 4.62
CA THR A 122 -10.88 2.36 4.08
C THR A 122 -12.15 2.54 3.25
N VAL A 123 -12.94 3.57 3.54
CA VAL A 123 -14.24 3.81 2.89
C VAL A 123 -14.41 5.31 2.57
N PRO A 124 -15.35 5.68 1.68
CA PRO A 124 -15.77 7.07 1.57
C PRO A 124 -16.57 7.51 2.80
N VAL A 125 -16.47 8.80 3.14
CA VAL A 125 -17.25 9.42 4.23
C VAL A 125 -18.76 9.26 4.02
N GLY A 126 -19.48 8.97 5.10
CA GLY A 126 -20.91 8.65 5.09
C GLY A 126 -21.22 7.17 4.92
N THR A 127 -20.24 6.28 5.10
CA THR A 127 -20.45 4.82 5.03
C THR A 127 -20.94 4.26 6.36
N ALA A 128 -20.46 4.79 7.48
CA ALA A 128 -20.79 4.33 8.83
C ALA A 128 -22.30 4.26 9.11
N PRO A 129 -23.14 5.28 8.78
CA PRO A 129 -24.58 5.19 8.99
C PRO A 129 -25.22 4.02 8.23
N ARG A 130 -24.76 3.75 6.99
CA ARG A 130 -25.25 2.64 6.18
C ARG A 130 -24.87 1.29 6.79
N VAL A 131 -23.68 1.19 7.38
CA VAL A 131 -23.24 -0.02 8.10
C VAL A 131 -24.09 -0.22 9.36
N ARG A 132 -24.30 0.83 10.17
CA ARG A 132 -25.20 0.79 11.33
C ARG A 132 -26.58 0.29 10.95
N ASP A 133 -27.22 0.92 9.96
CA ASP A 133 -28.58 0.56 9.54
C ASP A 133 -28.68 -0.89 9.08
N LEU A 134 -27.66 -1.39 8.35
CA LEU A 134 -27.59 -2.80 7.97
C LEU A 134 -27.41 -3.72 9.18
N VAL A 135 -26.50 -3.39 10.11
CA VAL A 135 -26.28 -4.18 11.31
C VAL A 135 -27.57 -4.28 12.12
N HIS A 136 -28.24 -3.16 12.39
CA HIS A 136 -29.48 -3.13 13.18
C HIS A 136 -30.66 -3.81 12.48
N ALA A 137 -30.74 -3.73 11.15
CA ALA A 137 -31.80 -4.38 10.38
C ALA A 137 -31.69 -5.91 10.39
N TYR A 138 -30.49 -6.46 10.47
CA TYR A 138 -30.26 -7.91 10.34
C TYR A 138 -29.87 -8.60 11.65
N ALA A 139 -29.29 -7.90 12.62
CA ALA A 139 -28.86 -8.50 13.88
C ALA A 139 -30.03 -8.75 14.83
N PRO A 140 -30.22 -9.97 15.35
CA PRO A 140 -31.20 -10.24 16.39
C PRO A 140 -31.01 -9.40 17.66
N ALA A 141 -29.77 -9.01 17.97
CA ALA A 141 -29.46 -8.11 19.07
C ALA A 141 -29.83 -6.63 18.83
N GLY A 142 -30.16 -6.24 17.60
CA GLY A 142 -30.60 -4.89 17.23
C GLY A 142 -29.67 -3.79 17.74
N ASP A 143 -30.23 -2.82 18.46
CA ASP A 143 -29.53 -1.65 19.02
C ASP A 143 -28.48 -2.01 20.09
N ALA A 144 -28.43 -3.26 20.56
CA ALA A 144 -27.36 -3.72 21.43
C ALA A 144 -26.02 -3.93 20.70
N ILE A 145 -26.00 -3.84 19.36
CA ILE A 145 -24.77 -3.81 18.58
C ILE A 145 -24.33 -2.38 18.34
N GLU A 146 -23.13 -2.02 18.79
CA GLU A 146 -22.52 -0.73 18.48
C GLU A 146 -21.57 -0.83 17.28
N VAL A 147 -21.65 0.15 16.38
CA VAL A 147 -20.73 0.29 15.26
C VAL A 147 -19.68 1.34 15.59
N ALA A 148 -18.41 0.99 15.39
CA ALA A 148 -17.29 1.89 15.59
C ALA A 148 -16.48 2.02 14.30
N TRP A 149 -15.88 3.19 14.08
CA TRP A 149 -14.95 3.41 12.98
C TRP A 149 -13.52 3.49 13.52
N ASN A 150 -12.66 2.58 13.07
CA ASN A 150 -11.27 2.53 13.51
C ASN A 150 -10.35 2.44 12.28
N PRO A 151 -10.10 3.54 11.55
CA PRO A 151 -9.28 3.49 10.36
C PRO A 151 -7.86 3.02 10.68
N GLU A 152 -7.26 2.33 9.71
CA GLU A 152 -5.85 1.93 9.77
C GLU A 152 -4.94 2.99 9.12
N PHE A 153 -3.69 3.10 9.57
CA PHE A 153 -2.68 3.96 8.94
C PHE A 153 -1.36 3.23 8.71
N LEU A 154 -1.44 1.93 8.44
CA LEU A 154 -0.28 1.10 8.23
C LEU A 154 0.35 1.37 6.86
N ARG A 155 1.66 1.21 6.79
CA ARG A 155 2.41 1.21 5.55
C ARG A 155 2.76 -0.21 5.22
N GLU A 156 2.62 -0.60 3.96
CA GLU A 156 3.12 -1.91 3.54
C GLU A 156 4.62 -2.05 3.86
N SER A 157 5.16 -3.24 4.11
CA SER A 157 6.54 -3.48 4.59
C SER A 157 6.82 -3.08 6.05
N PHE A 158 5.92 -2.33 6.69
CA PHE A 158 6.00 -1.91 8.08
C PHE A 158 4.68 -2.17 8.82
N ALA A 159 3.80 -2.98 8.27
CA ALA A 159 2.44 -3.15 8.73
C ALA A 159 2.36 -3.77 10.13
N VAL A 160 3.27 -4.69 10.45
CA VAL A 160 3.40 -5.25 11.81
C VAL A 160 3.81 -4.16 12.81
N GLU A 161 4.88 -3.42 12.52
CA GLU A 161 5.37 -2.35 13.40
C GLU A 161 4.33 -1.23 13.54
N ASP A 162 3.74 -0.77 12.45
CA ASP A 162 2.74 0.30 12.42
C ASP A 162 1.45 -0.11 13.14
N THR A 163 1.14 -1.41 13.24
CA THR A 163 -0.01 -1.91 14.01
C THR A 163 0.30 -2.03 15.50
N LEU A 164 1.52 -2.45 15.86
CA LEU A 164 1.93 -2.62 17.27
C LEU A 164 2.37 -1.30 17.93
N ARG A 165 2.89 -0.36 17.14
CA ARG A 165 3.36 0.96 17.58
C ARG A 165 2.88 2.07 16.64
N PRO A 166 1.56 2.29 16.51
CA PRO A 166 1.03 3.31 15.63
C PRO A 166 1.37 4.73 16.13
N ASP A 167 1.54 5.66 15.19
CA ASP A 167 1.69 7.09 15.48
C ASP A 167 0.46 7.68 16.19
N ARG A 168 -0.73 7.10 15.94
CA ARG A 168 -2.01 7.46 16.55
C ARG A 168 -3.06 6.37 16.37
N LEU A 169 -4.03 6.35 17.27
CA LEU A 169 -5.30 5.63 17.12
C LEU A 169 -6.43 6.64 16.87
N VAL A 170 -7.34 6.31 15.96
CA VAL A 170 -8.57 7.07 15.72
C VAL A 170 -9.75 6.16 16.03
N LEU A 171 -10.64 6.62 16.91
CA LEU A 171 -11.84 5.91 17.34
C LEU A 171 -13.05 6.79 17.03
N GLY A 172 -13.87 6.38 16.07
CA GLY A 172 -15.04 7.10 15.57
C GLY A 172 -16.35 6.49 16.05
N PHE A 173 -17.29 7.32 16.51
CA PHE A 173 -18.60 6.90 17.03
C PHE A 173 -19.75 7.81 16.53
N ASP A 174 -21.01 7.37 16.69
CA ASP A 174 -22.22 8.18 16.39
C ASP A 174 -22.45 9.25 17.47
N THR A 175 -22.20 8.88 18.73
CA THR A 175 -22.52 9.69 19.90
C THR A 175 -21.27 9.99 20.72
N GLU A 176 -21.33 11.06 21.52
CA GLU A 176 -20.27 11.43 22.46
C GLU A 176 -20.05 10.41 23.59
N ARG A 177 -20.98 9.46 23.79
CA ARG A 177 -20.91 8.42 24.82
C ARG A 177 -21.30 7.07 24.21
N SER A 178 -20.29 6.33 23.74
CA SER A 178 -20.41 4.99 23.17
C SER A 178 -19.70 3.99 24.10
N TRP A 179 -20.34 2.86 24.42
CA TRP A 179 -19.68 1.83 25.24
C TRP A 179 -18.63 1.06 24.42
N ALA A 180 -18.72 1.07 23.08
CA ALA A 180 -17.68 0.58 22.19
C ALA A 180 -16.35 1.33 22.36
N GLU A 181 -16.36 2.60 22.80
CA GLU A 181 -15.12 3.30 23.15
C GLU A 181 -14.36 2.57 24.27
N THR A 182 -15.07 2.12 25.31
CA THR A 182 -14.47 1.39 26.42
C THR A 182 -13.87 0.07 25.94
N VAL A 183 -14.60 -0.66 25.10
CA VAL A 183 -14.13 -1.93 24.52
C VAL A 183 -12.89 -1.73 23.66
N LEU A 184 -12.88 -0.72 22.78
CA LEU A 184 -11.72 -0.44 21.93
C LEU A 184 -10.52 0.05 22.73
N ARG A 185 -10.72 0.85 23.79
CA ARG A 185 -9.63 1.24 24.71
C ARG A 185 -9.05 0.04 25.44
N GLN A 186 -9.88 -0.93 25.83
CA GLN A 186 -9.41 -2.17 26.42
C GLN A 186 -8.67 -3.04 25.40
N CYS A 187 -9.15 -3.12 24.15
CA CYS A 187 -8.47 -3.82 23.06
C CYS A 187 -7.08 -3.21 22.78
N PHE A 188 -6.97 -1.89 22.81
CA PHE A 188 -5.70 -1.20 22.52
C PHE A 188 -4.93 -0.78 23.78
N GLU A 189 -5.25 -1.33 24.96
CA GLU A 189 -4.73 -0.87 26.25
C GLU A 189 -3.20 -0.79 26.28
N LYS A 190 -2.51 -1.82 25.77
CA LYS A 190 -1.04 -1.85 25.71
C LYS A 190 -0.45 -0.75 24.83
N ILE A 191 -1.09 -0.47 23.69
CA ILE A 191 -0.68 0.59 22.76
C ILE A 191 -0.90 1.96 23.41
N ILE A 192 -2.06 2.17 24.03
CA ILE A 192 -2.40 3.42 24.71
C ILE A 192 -1.45 3.68 25.88
N LYS A 193 -1.16 2.66 26.70
CA LYS A 193 -0.20 2.75 27.82
C LYS A 193 1.24 3.02 27.36
N ALA A 194 1.60 2.64 26.14
CA ALA A 194 2.89 2.98 25.55
C ALA A 194 2.99 4.46 25.09
N GLY A 195 1.92 5.24 25.24
CA GLY A 195 1.90 6.67 24.96
C GLY A 195 1.37 7.05 23.58
N THR A 196 0.79 6.10 22.82
CA THR A 196 0.19 6.40 21.52
C THR A 196 -1.00 7.36 21.69
N PRO A 197 -1.00 8.52 21.03
CA PRO A 197 -2.14 9.43 20.99
C PRO A 197 -3.42 8.71 20.52
N THR A 198 -4.50 8.83 21.30
CA THR A 198 -5.79 8.21 21.00
C THR A 198 -6.83 9.29 20.80
N ILE A 199 -7.27 9.47 19.56
CA ILE A 199 -8.19 10.51 19.12
C ILE A 199 -9.58 9.90 19.04
N VAL A 200 -10.50 10.42 19.84
CA VAL A 200 -11.93 10.06 19.80
C VAL A 200 -12.67 11.15 19.06
N THR A 201 -13.50 10.77 18.10
CA THR A 201 -14.20 11.71 17.22
C THR A 201 -15.48 11.10 16.65
N ASP A 202 -16.21 11.85 15.84
CA ASP A 202 -17.41 11.35 15.15
C ASP A 202 -17.04 10.46 13.95
N TRP A 203 -18.00 9.67 13.47
CA TRP A 203 -17.78 8.79 12.31
C TRP A 203 -17.30 9.51 11.06
N ALA A 204 -17.89 10.66 10.72
CA ALA A 204 -17.56 11.33 9.47
C ALA A 204 -16.12 11.85 9.49
N THR A 205 -15.68 12.41 10.61
CA THR A 205 -14.30 12.83 10.83
C THR A 205 -13.34 11.64 10.82
N ALA A 206 -13.69 10.52 11.46
CA ALA A 206 -12.86 9.31 11.45
C ALA A 206 -12.69 8.71 10.05
N GLU A 207 -13.76 8.65 9.24
CA GLU A 207 -13.72 8.20 7.85
C GLU A 207 -12.84 9.13 6.99
N LEU A 208 -13.02 10.45 7.13
CA LEU A 208 -12.23 11.44 6.40
C LEU A 208 -10.74 11.43 6.76
N ALA A 209 -10.38 11.09 8.00
CA ALA A 209 -9.00 11.13 8.47
C ALA A 209 -8.07 10.25 7.61
N LYS A 210 -8.53 9.06 7.20
CA LYS A 210 -7.75 8.15 6.35
C LYS A 210 -7.55 8.69 4.94
N ALA A 211 -8.64 9.04 4.26
CA ALA A 211 -8.58 9.57 2.90
C ALA A 211 -7.75 10.86 2.84
N SER A 212 -7.92 11.75 3.82
CA SER A 212 -7.19 13.02 3.90
C SER A 212 -5.69 12.81 4.14
N ALA A 213 -5.32 11.88 5.02
CA ALA A 213 -3.91 11.56 5.26
C ALA A 213 -3.23 11.00 4.01
N ASN A 214 -3.87 10.06 3.31
CA ASN A 214 -3.34 9.47 2.09
C ASN A 214 -3.26 10.49 0.95
N ALA A 215 -4.29 11.34 0.79
CA ALA A 215 -4.28 12.44 -0.17
C ALA A 215 -3.12 13.42 0.09
N PHE A 216 -2.88 13.79 1.35
CA PHE A 216 -1.77 14.69 1.69
C PHE A 216 -0.40 14.05 1.42
N LEU A 217 -0.20 12.78 1.76
CA LEU A 217 1.03 12.05 1.47
C LEU A 217 1.32 12.00 -0.03
N ALA A 218 0.30 11.72 -0.85
CA ALA A 218 0.44 11.72 -2.29
C ALA A 218 0.74 13.12 -2.85
N THR A 219 0.11 14.17 -2.30
CA THR A 219 0.43 15.56 -2.65
C THR A 219 1.89 15.89 -2.40
N LYS A 220 2.48 15.46 -1.27
CA LYS A 220 3.92 15.68 -1.01
C LYS A 220 4.80 15.01 -2.06
N ILE A 221 4.49 13.78 -2.44
CA ILE A 221 5.25 13.01 -3.45
C ILE A 221 5.14 13.68 -4.82
N SER A 222 3.92 14.01 -5.27
CA SER A 222 3.73 14.68 -6.55
C SER A 222 4.31 16.09 -6.56
N PHE A 223 4.25 16.82 -5.45
CA PHE A 223 4.88 18.14 -5.34
C PHE A 223 6.38 18.06 -5.58
N ILE A 224 7.09 17.15 -4.89
CA ILE A 224 8.54 17.04 -5.10
C ILE A 224 8.89 16.53 -6.51
N ASN A 225 8.03 15.69 -7.11
CA ASN A 225 8.20 15.25 -8.50
C ASN A 225 8.00 16.37 -9.52
N ALA A 226 7.04 17.28 -9.29
CA ALA A 226 6.91 18.49 -10.11
C ALA A 226 8.13 19.40 -9.97
N MET A 227 8.68 19.54 -8.76
CA MET A 227 9.95 20.26 -8.56
C MET A 227 11.12 19.57 -9.27
N ALA A 228 11.10 18.24 -9.40
CA ALA A 228 12.11 17.51 -10.17
C ALA A 228 12.14 17.97 -11.64
N GLU A 229 10.99 18.24 -12.26
CA GLU A 229 10.90 18.75 -13.63
C GLU A 229 11.48 20.17 -13.75
N VAL A 230 11.22 21.03 -12.76
CA VAL A 230 11.84 22.35 -12.68
C VAL A 230 13.35 22.25 -12.49
N CYS A 231 13.82 21.30 -11.67
CA CYS A 231 15.24 21.03 -11.49
C CYS A 231 15.91 20.56 -12.79
N GLU A 232 15.28 19.65 -13.53
CA GLU A 232 15.75 19.18 -14.84
C GLU A 232 15.91 20.34 -15.83
N ALA A 233 14.96 21.27 -15.88
CA ALA A 233 15.01 22.43 -16.79
C ALA A 233 16.01 23.52 -16.36
N SER A 234 16.27 23.66 -15.06
CA SER A 234 17.12 24.72 -14.50
C SER A 234 18.56 24.27 -14.20
N GLY A 235 18.85 22.96 -14.25
CA GLY A 235 20.13 22.39 -13.84
C GLY A 235 20.29 22.24 -12.32
N ALA A 236 19.21 22.33 -11.55
CA ALA A 236 19.22 22.11 -10.10
C ALA A 236 19.13 20.61 -9.74
N ASP A 237 19.37 20.28 -8.47
CA ASP A 237 19.28 18.90 -7.94
C ASP A 237 18.07 18.78 -7.00
N VAL A 238 17.08 17.97 -7.38
CA VAL A 238 15.86 17.78 -6.60
C VAL A 238 16.10 17.11 -5.25
N GLY A 239 17.14 16.27 -5.13
CA GLY A 239 17.51 15.62 -3.87
C GLY A 239 18.02 16.63 -2.86
N ARG A 240 18.87 17.58 -3.31
CA ARG A 240 19.32 18.70 -2.46
C ARG A 240 18.17 19.63 -2.11
N LEU A 241 17.27 19.91 -3.05
CA LEU A 241 16.08 20.72 -2.78
C LEU A 241 15.17 20.07 -1.72
N ALA A 242 14.90 18.77 -1.85
CA ALA A 242 14.12 18.02 -0.87
C ALA A 242 14.76 18.04 0.54
N ASP A 243 16.08 17.95 0.62
CA ASP A 243 16.83 18.03 1.88
C ASP A 243 16.70 19.42 2.54
N ILE A 244 16.86 20.49 1.75
CA ILE A 244 16.68 21.89 2.21
C ILE A 244 15.27 22.09 2.76
N LEU A 245 14.24 21.67 2.02
CA LEU A 245 12.84 21.80 2.45
C LEU A 245 12.55 20.95 3.70
N GLY A 246 13.12 19.75 3.76
CA GLY A 246 12.88 18.80 4.83
C GLY A 246 13.44 19.23 6.19
N HIS A 247 14.41 20.15 6.23
CA HIS A 247 14.91 20.73 7.49
C HIS A 247 13.87 21.61 8.20
N ASP A 248 12.88 22.15 7.47
CA ASP A 248 11.77 22.85 8.10
C ASP A 248 10.81 21.84 8.75
N ALA A 249 10.69 21.89 10.08
CA ALA A 249 9.84 20.98 10.85
C ALA A 249 8.35 21.05 10.46
N ARG A 250 7.89 22.16 9.87
CA ARG A 250 6.51 22.32 9.38
C ARG A 250 6.26 21.53 8.09
N ILE A 251 7.31 21.28 7.31
CA ILE A 251 7.26 20.50 6.06
C ILE A 251 7.59 19.03 6.36
N GLY A 252 8.71 18.81 7.05
CA GLY A 252 9.23 17.49 7.40
C GLY A 252 9.81 16.70 6.21
N ARG A 253 10.83 15.89 6.49
CA ARG A 253 11.61 15.12 5.50
C ARG A 253 10.85 13.97 4.83
N ARG A 254 9.87 13.37 5.51
CA ARG A 254 9.18 12.16 5.04
C ARG A 254 8.19 12.47 3.91
N GLY A 255 8.09 11.57 2.93
CA GLY A 255 7.18 11.71 1.79
C GLY A 255 7.63 12.71 0.73
N MET A 256 8.92 13.10 0.74
CA MET A 256 9.51 14.09 -0.18
C MET A 256 10.67 13.50 -0.97
N ARG A 257 10.69 12.18 -1.19
CA ARG A 257 11.72 11.56 -2.02
C ARG A 257 11.27 11.57 -3.48
N PRO A 258 11.99 12.28 -4.38
CA PRO A 258 11.65 12.31 -5.80
C PRO A 258 11.90 10.95 -6.44
N GLY A 259 11.14 10.64 -7.49
CA GLY A 259 11.33 9.40 -8.23
C GLY A 259 10.26 9.15 -9.30
N LEU A 260 10.00 7.87 -9.54
CA LEU A 260 9.07 7.38 -10.58
C LEU A 260 7.56 7.57 -10.25
N GLY A 261 7.27 8.22 -9.13
CA GLY A 261 5.90 8.35 -8.61
C GLY A 261 5.55 7.29 -7.57
N PHE A 262 4.32 7.41 -7.05
CA PHE A 262 3.71 6.47 -6.12
C PHE A 262 2.84 5.44 -6.86
N GLY A 263 2.59 4.33 -6.16
CA GLY A 263 1.74 3.22 -6.57
C GLY A 263 1.18 2.50 -5.33
N GLY A 264 0.94 1.20 -5.46
CA GLY A 264 0.42 0.34 -4.39
C GLY A 264 -1.10 0.36 -4.30
N GLY A 265 -1.66 -0.51 -3.46
CA GLY A 265 -3.12 -0.64 -3.29
C GLY A 265 -3.84 0.52 -2.60
N CYS A 266 -3.12 1.51 -2.04
CA CYS A 266 -3.71 2.55 -1.21
C CYS A 266 -3.76 3.93 -1.90
N LEU A 267 -2.62 4.57 -2.16
CA LEU A 267 -2.60 6.00 -2.56
C LEU A 267 -3.39 6.28 -3.85
N PRO A 268 -3.17 5.58 -4.98
CA PRO A 268 -3.87 5.87 -6.22
C PRO A 268 -5.40 5.71 -6.09
N LYS A 269 -5.85 4.61 -5.47
CA LYS A 269 -7.29 4.36 -5.29
C LYS A 269 -7.91 5.38 -4.34
N ASP A 270 -7.21 5.73 -3.27
CA ASP A 270 -7.81 6.55 -2.22
C ASP A 270 -7.95 8.01 -2.66
N ILE A 271 -7.00 8.54 -3.44
CA ILE A 271 -7.10 9.89 -4.02
C ILE A 271 -8.26 9.96 -5.01
N ARG A 272 -8.32 9.01 -5.95
CA ARG A 272 -9.38 8.95 -6.98
C ARG A 272 -10.76 8.74 -6.34
N GLY A 273 -10.85 7.83 -5.38
CA GLY A 273 -12.06 7.58 -4.62
C GLY A 273 -12.49 8.78 -3.77
N PHE A 274 -11.55 9.52 -3.20
CA PHE A 274 -11.87 10.74 -2.45
C PHE A 274 -12.39 11.86 -3.37
N MET A 275 -11.78 12.03 -4.55
CA MET A 275 -12.29 12.94 -5.59
C MET A 275 -13.70 12.57 -6.05
N ALA A 276 -13.95 11.29 -6.32
CA ALA A 276 -15.28 10.80 -6.68
C ALA A 276 -16.31 11.12 -5.58
N ARG A 277 -15.95 10.85 -4.32
CA ARG A 277 -16.82 11.15 -3.18
C ARG A 277 -17.08 12.65 -2.99
N ALA A 278 -16.09 13.50 -3.21
CA ALA A 278 -16.29 14.95 -3.18
C ALA A 278 -17.28 15.41 -4.27
N GLY A 279 -17.25 14.80 -5.46
CA GLY A 279 -18.24 15.03 -6.51
C GLY A 279 -19.65 14.63 -6.11
N GLU A 280 -19.82 13.45 -5.52
CA GLU A 280 -21.12 13.00 -4.99
C GLU A 280 -21.69 13.93 -3.91
N LEU A 281 -20.81 14.58 -3.14
CA LEU A 281 -21.16 15.55 -2.10
C LEU A 281 -21.35 16.99 -2.65
N GLY A 282 -21.11 17.21 -3.95
CA GLY A 282 -21.24 18.53 -4.58
C GLY A 282 -20.10 19.51 -4.27
N VAL A 283 -18.94 19.01 -3.86
CA VAL A 283 -17.74 19.80 -3.47
C VAL A 283 -16.48 19.40 -4.26
N ASP A 284 -16.65 18.96 -5.51
CA ASP A 284 -15.55 18.47 -6.35
C ASP A 284 -14.42 19.50 -6.54
N GLN A 285 -14.76 20.78 -6.58
CA GLN A 285 -13.79 21.87 -6.70
C GLN A 285 -12.75 21.88 -5.58
N ALA A 286 -13.12 21.45 -4.36
CA ALA A 286 -12.24 21.43 -3.20
C ALA A 286 -11.06 20.46 -3.36
N LEU A 287 -11.21 19.43 -4.22
CA LEU A 287 -10.19 18.41 -4.46
C LEU A 287 -9.57 18.51 -5.86
N THR A 288 -9.70 19.66 -6.55
CA THR A 288 -9.07 19.86 -7.87
C THR A 288 -7.56 19.67 -7.83
N ILE A 289 -6.90 20.03 -6.72
CA ILE A 289 -5.47 19.80 -6.51
C ILE A 289 -5.10 18.31 -6.66
N LEU A 290 -5.99 17.39 -6.27
CA LEU A 290 -5.75 15.96 -6.35
C LEU A 290 -5.74 15.43 -7.80
N ARG A 291 -6.44 16.10 -8.72
CA ARG A 291 -6.34 15.81 -10.18
C ARG A 291 -4.92 16.06 -10.68
N GLU A 292 -4.33 17.19 -10.29
CA GLU A 292 -2.94 17.49 -10.66
C GLU A 292 -1.94 16.56 -9.98
N VAL A 293 -2.20 16.16 -8.73
CA VAL A 293 -1.38 15.17 -8.02
C VAL A 293 -1.32 13.85 -8.79
N ASP A 294 -2.46 13.33 -9.26
CA ASP A 294 -2.52 12.09 -10.06
C ASP A 294 -1.90 12.28 -11.45
N ALA A 295 -2.15 13.42 -12.10
CA ALA A 295 -1.59 13.73 -13.41
C ALA A 295 -0.05 13.85 -13.38
N ILE A 296 0.53 14.52 -12.37
CA ILE A 296 1.97 14.56 -12.15
C ILE A 296 2.51 13.15 -11.95
N ASN A 297 1.84 12.32 -11.16
CA ASN A 297 2.27 10.94 -10.90
C ASN A 297 2.38 10.12 -12.19
N ASN A 298 1.39 10.23 -13.08
CA ASN A 298 1.40 9.52 -14.37
C ASN A 298 2.46 10.07 -15.34
N ARG A 299 2.60 11.40 -15.43
CA ARG A 299 3.62 12.06 -16.28
C ARG A 299 5.05 11.67 -15.91
N ARG A 300 5.35 11.35 -14.64
CA ARG A 300 6.68 10.82 -14.26
C ARG A 300 6.97 9.44 -14.86
N ARG A 301 5.96 8.59 -15.00
CA ARG A 301 6.09 7.28 -15.65
C ARG A 301 6.37 7.45 -17.14
N GLU A 302 5.68 8.39 -17.80
CA GLU A 302 5.92 8.75 -19.20
C GLU A 302 7.32 9.32 -19.42
N ARG A 303 7.76 10.25 -18.55
CA ARG A 303 9.11 10.82 -18.62
C ARG A 303 10.22 9.77 -18.55
N MET A 304 10.04 8.71 -17.75
CA MET A 304 10.99 7.59 -17.70
C MET A 304 11.07 6.85 -19.04
N VAL A 305 9.95 6.63 -19.71
CA VAL A 305 9.91 6.02 -21.05
C VAL A 305 10.61 6.91 -22.07
N ASP A 306 10.38 8.22 -22.02
CA ASP A 306 11.04 9.18 -22.90
C ASP A 306 12.56 9.19 -22.68
N LEU A 307 13.02 9.21 -21.42
CA LEU A 307 14.43 9.11 -21.12
C LEU A 307 15.04 7.80 -21.62
N ALA A 308 14.34 6.67 -21.46
CA ALA A 308 14.80 5.40 -22.00
C ALA A 308 14.95 5.47 -23.52
N ARG A 309 13.97 6.04 -24.22
CA ARG A 309 14.00 6.27 -25.67
C ARG A 309 15.17 7.15 -26.09
N GLU A 310 15.41 8.25 -25.39
CA GLU A 310 16.57 9.13 -25.62
C GLU A 310 17.88 8.37 -25.46
N GLN A 311 18.04 7.58 -24.39
CA GLN A 311 19.27 6.86 -24.10
C GLN A 311 19.60 5.76 -25.12
N VAL A 312 18.60 5.17 -25.79
CA VAL A 312 18.82 4.16 -26.84
C VAL A 312 18.87 4.73 -28.27
N GLY A 313 18.85 6.06 -28.41
CA GLY A 313 18.98 6.74 -29.71
C GLY A 313 17.67 6.94 -30.48
N GLY A 314 16.53 7.02 -29.78
CA GLY A 314 15.24 7.43 -30.34
C GLY A 314 14.31 6.31 -30.79
N ASN A 315 14.82 5.09 -31.01
CA ASN A 315 14.00 3.92 -31.36
C ASN A 315 14.18 2.79 -30.33
N LEU A 316 13.06 2.36 -29.76
CA LEU A 316 12.97 1.27 -28.77
C LEU A 316 12.81 -0.12 -29.42
N GLY A 317 12.44 -0.18 -30.71
CA GLY A 317 12.21 -1.44 -31.42
C GLY A 317 13.43 -2.36 -31.40
N GLY A 318 13.28 -3.56 -30.87
CA GLY A 318 14.33 -4.59 -30.75
C GLY A 318 15.40 -4.27 -29.70
N ARG A 319 15.27 -3.19 -28.92
CA ARG A 319 16.20 -2.87 -27.84
C ARG A 319 15.98 -3.79 -26.66
N ARG A 320 17.07 -4.26 -26.05
CA ARG A 320 17.04 -5.10 -24.84
C ARG A 320 17.14 -4.21 -23.61
N ILE A 321 16.08 -4.14 -22.82
CA ILE A 321 16.00 -3.29 -21.64
C ILE A 321 15.80 -4.16 -20.41
N THR A 322 16.69 -4.04 -19.43
CA THR A 322 16.52 -4.69 -18.13
C THR A 322 15.84 -3.71 -17.17
N VAL A 323 14.85 -4.19 -16.44
CA VAL A 323 14.18 -3.45 -15.38
C VAL A 323 14.47 -4.11 -14.04
N TRP A 324 15.19 -3.39 -13.20
CA TRP A 324 15.36 -3.71 -11.78
C TRP A 324 14.16 -3.15 -11.00
N GLY A 325 13.23 -4.02 -10.65
CA GLY A 325 12.05 -3.72 -9.87
C GLY A 325 10.73 -4.10 -10.57
N ALA A 326 9.85 -4.74 -9.82
CA ALA A 326 8.47 -5.03 -10.21
C ALA A 326 7.49 -4.57 -9.12
N ALA A 327 7.84 -4.73 -7.84
CA ALA A 327 7.05 -4.21 -6.73
C ALA A 327 6.94 -2.68 -6.79
N PHE A 328 5.85 -2.10 -6.27
CA PHE A 328 5.71 -0.63 -6.30
C PHE A 328 6.72 0.09 -5.38
N LYS A 329 7.27 -0.62 -4.39
CA LYS A 329 8.33 -0.21 -3.45
C LYS A 329 9.07 -1.46 -2.92
N PRO A 330 10.20 -1.31 -2.19
CA PRO A 330 10.88 -2.44 -1.58
C PRO A 330 10.10 -3.11 -0.47
N ASP A 331 10.56 -4.30 -0.07
CA ASP A 331 10.08 -5.13 1.03
C ASP A 331 8.59 -5.49 0.93
N THR A 332 8.08 -5.67 -0.29
CA THR A 332 6.71 -6.13 -0.58
C THR A 332 6.69 -6.89 -1.92
N ASP A 333 5.76 -7.82 -2.08
CA ASP A 333 5.45 -8.49 -3.35
C ASP A 333 4.27 -7.81 -4.09
N ASP A 334 3.73 -6.71 -3.54
CA ASP A 334 2.61 -5.99 -4.13
C ASP A 334 3.02 -5.23 -5.40
N ILE A 335 2.28 -5.50 -6.46
CA ILE A 335 2.46 -4.91 -7.80
C ILE A 335 1.30 -3.99 -8.21
N ARG A 336 0.29 -3.81 -7.36
CA ARG A 336 -0.87 -2.96 -7.65
C ARG A 336 -0.42 -1.54 -7.98
N ASP A 337 -0.82 -1.05 -9.15
CA ASP A 337 -0.40 0.24 -9.71
C ASP A 337 1.12 0.49 -9.62
N SER A 338 1.94 -0.55 -9.82
CA SER A 338 3.40 -0.46 -9.79
C SER A 338 3.92 0.50 -10.89
N PRO A 339 4.65 1.58 -10.53
CA PRO A 339 5.26 2.45 -11.52
C PRO A 339 6.30 1.72 -12.39
N ALA A 340 7.02 0.74 -11.82
CA ALA A 340 8.04 -0.03 -12.53
C ALA A 340 7.42 -0.88 -13.64
N LEU A 341 6.34 -1.61 -13.34
CA LEU A 341 5.64 -2.44 -14.34
C LEU A 341 4.90 -1.58 -15.38
N ALA A 342 4.36 -0.42 -14.99
CA ALA A 342 3.77 0.51 -15.94
C ALA A 342 4.77 0.96 -17.00
N VAL A 343 6.01 1.28 -16.59
CA VAL A 343 7.11 1.62 -17.51
C VAL A 343 7.53 0.40 -18.33
N ALA A 344 7.75 -0.76 -17.71
CA ALA A 344 8.17 -1.99 -18.38
C ALA A 344 7.19 -2.39 -19.51
N ARG A 345 5.89 -2.41 -19.20
CA ARG A 345 4.83 -2.68 -20.19
C ARG A 345 4.85 -1.66 -21.31
N LYS A 346 5.00 -0.37 -20.99
CA LYS A 346 4.99 0.67 -22.03
C LYS A 346 6.18 0.55 -22.98
N LEU A 347 7.36 0.18 -22.47
CA LEU A 347 8.54 -0.08 -23.30
C LEU A 347 8.34 -1.30 -24.20
N HIS A 348 7.73 -2.36 -23.67
CA HIS A 348 7.37 -3.54 -24.45
C HIS A 348 6.38 -3.21 -25.58
N GLU A 349 5.32 -2.44 -25.28
CA GLU A 349 4.36 -1.94 -26.29
C GLU A 349 5.02 -1.12 -27.41
N LEU A 350 6.13 -0.44 -27.09
CA LEU A 350 6.93 0.34 -28.05
C LEU A 350 7.97 -0.52 -28.79
N GLY A 351 7.96 -1.84 -28.61
CA GLY A 351 8.74 -2.81 -29.35
C GLY A 351 10.07 -3.21 -28.71
N ALA A 352 10.33 -2.82 -27.46
CA ALA A 352 11.51 -3.30 -26.73
C ALA A 352 11.32 -4.73 -26.21
N THR A 353 12.42 -5.48 -26.11
CA THR A 353 12.47 -6.73 -25.34
C THR A 353 12.82 -6.36 -23.91
N VAL A 354 11.90 -6.61 -22.97
CA VAL A 354 11.99 -6.11 -21.59
C VAL A 354 12.11 -7.28 -20.62
N THR A 355 13.23 -7.34 -19.91
CA THR A 355 13.49 -8.33 -18.86
C THR A 355 13.35 -7.70 -17.49
N VAL A 356 12.39 -8.18 -16.68
CA VAL A 356 12.14 -7.70 -15.32
C VAL A 356 12.77 -8.63 -14.30
N THR A 357 13.38 -8.06 -13.28
CA THR A 357 13.87 -8.78 -12.09
C THR A 357 13.39 -8.07 -10.82
N ASP A 358 12.98 -8.82 -9.81
CA ASP A 358 12.53 -8.30 -8.51
C ASP A 358 12.75 -9.37 -7.42
N PRO A 359 13.28 -9.03 -6.23
CA PRO A 359 13.54 -10.02 -5.20
C PRO A 359 12.29 -10.74 -4.65
N GLN A 360 11.10 -10.14 -4.75
CA GLN A 360 9.88 -10.67 -4.11
C GLN A 360 8.67 -10.71 -5.05
N ALA A 361 8.56 -9.80 -6.01
CA ALA A 361 7.34 -9.61 -6.79
C ALA A 361 7.30 -10.33 -8.16
N LEU A 362 8.30 -11.17 -8.49
CA LEU A 362 8.39 -11.77 -9.83
C LEU A 362 7.21 -12.66 -10.19
N ASP A 363 6.75 -13.50 -9.27
CA ASP A 363 5.63 -14.40 -9.55
C ASP A 363 4.33 -13.64 -9.79
N ASN A 364 4.07 -12.59 -9.00
CA ASN A 364 2.91 -11.73 -9.19
C ASN A 364 3.01 -10.97 -10.52
N ALA A 365 4.20 -10.44 -10.83
CA ALA A 365 4.44 -9.73 -12.08
C ALA A 365 4.23 -10.65 -13.30
N ARG A 366 4.79 -11.86 -13.28
CA ARG A 366 4.67 -12.86 -14.36
C ARG A 366 3.23 -13.31 -14.60
N LYS A 367 2.43 -13.43 -13.53
CA LYS A 367 0.99 -13.73 -13.64
C LYS A 367 0.22 -12.59 -14.31
N LEU A 368 0.56 -11.34 -13.99
CA LEU A 368 -0.15 -10.16 -14.49
C LEU A 368 0.28 -9.76 -15.91
N HIS A 369 1.58 -9.90 -16.20
CA HIS A 369 2.22 -9.45 -17.44
C HIS A 369 3.03 -10.59 -18.10
N PRO A 370 2.39 -11.69 -18.52
CA PRO A 370 3.08 -12.82 -19.14
C PRO A 370 3.79 -12.48 -20.47
N GLU A 371 3.51 -11.31 -21.05
CA GLU A 371 4.17 -10.77 -22.24
C GLU A 371 5.60 -10.25 -22.01
N LEU A 372 6.01 -10.04 -20.75
CA LEU A 372 7.36 -9.58 -20.40
C LEU A 372 8.30 -10.77 -20.13
N ASP A 373 9.61 -10.56 -20.28
CA ASP A 373 10.62 -11.52 -19.87
C ASP A 373 10.97 -11.33 -18.39
N TYR A 374 11.42 -12.40 -17.73
CA TYR A 374 11.73 -12.40 -16.30
C TYR A 374 13.02 -13.13 -15.99
N ALA A 375 13.80 -12.60 -15.05
CA ALA A 375 15.01 -13.23 -14.55
C ALA A 375 15.10 -13.12 -13.01
N ASP A 376 15.40 -14.23 -12.35
CA ASP A 376 15.48 -14.29 -10.88
C ASP A 376 16.73 -13.57 -10.34
N ASP A 377 17.87 -13.71 -11.03
CA ASP A 377 19.12 -13.08 -10.62
C ASP A 377 19.36 -11.74 -11.36
N PRO A 378 19.51 -10.61 -10.64
CA PRO A 378 19.69 -9.31 -11.27
C PRO A 378 20.99 -9.17 -12.06
N ILE A 379 22.00 -10.03 -11.83
CA ILE A 379 23.27 -10.01 -12.57
C ILE A 379 23.11 -10.72 -13.93
N THR A 380 22.43 -11.85 -13.99
CA THR A 380 22.09 -12.50 -15.28
C THR A 380 21.08 -11.69 -16.08
N ALA A 381 20.17 -10.97 -15.40
CA ALA A 381 19.15 -10.14 -16.05
C ALA A 381 19.71 -9.02 -16.94
N VAL A 382 20.97 -8.60 -16.76
CA VAL A 382 21.63 -7.56 -17.57
C VAL A 382 22.42 -8.10 -18.76
N GLN A 383 22.37 -9.42 -19.01
CA GLN A 383 23.10 -10.02 -20.11
C GLN A 383 22.66 -9.43 -21.45
N ASP A 384 23.64 -8.89 -22.17
CA ASP A 384 23.51 -8.21 -23.45
C ASP A 384 22.55 -7.01 -23.47
N THR A 385 22.24 -6.44 -22.31
CA THR A 385 21.32 -5.32 -22.19
C THR A 385 21.87 -4.05 -22.83
N ASP A 386 20.99 -3.32 -23.53
CA ASP A 386 21.28 -2.00 -24.11
C ASP A 386 21.08 -0.87 -23.08
N LEU A 387 20.14 -1.06 -22.15
CA LEU A 387 19.78 -0.09 -21.12
C LEU A 387 19.27 -0.77 -19.85
N LEU A 388 19.86 -0.41 -18.70
CA LEU A 388 19.36 -0.80 -17.38
C LEU A 388 18.50 0.31 -16.77
N LEU A 389 17.30 -0.06 -16.32
CA LEU A 389 16.40 0.82 -15.58
C LEU A 389 16.30 0.36 -14.13
N HIS A 390 16.64 1.25 -13.18
CA HIS A 390 16.46 1.00 -11.76
C HIS A 390 15.18 1.67 -11.26
N LEU A 391 14.11 0.88 -11.13
CA LEU A 391 12.73 1.37 -10.96
C LEU A 391 12.08 0.98 -9.63
N THR A 392 12.71 0.13 -8.81
CA THR A 392 12.35 -0.11 -7.40
C THR A 392 13.61 -0.19 -6.56
N GLU A 393 13.72 0.63 -5.53
CA GLU A 393 14.95 0.87 -4.75
C GLU A 393 15.29 -0.23 -3.73
N TRP A 394 15.24 -1.49 -4.15
CA TRP A 394 15.66 -2.61 -3.34
C TRP A 394 17.12 -2.42 -2.90
N PRO A 395 17.44 -2.52 -1.59
CA PRO A 395 18.81 -2.39 -1.11
C PRO A 395 19.79 -3.33 -1.83
N GLN A 396 19.33 -4.52 -2.20
CA GLN A 396 20.09 -5.53 -2.96
C GLN A 396 20.73 -4.93 -4.21
N TYR A 397 20.01 -4.10 -4.96
CA TYR A 397 20.51 -3.48 -6.20
C TYR A 397 21.63 -2.46 -5.96
N SER A 398 21.53 -1.67 -4.88
CA SER A 398 22.56 -0.68 -4.54
C SER A 398 23.91 -1.29 -4.15
N HIS A 399 23.91 -2.55 -3.69
CA HIS A 399 25.12 -3.27 -3.30
C HIS A 399 25.82 -3.95 -4.48
N ILE A 400 25.15 -4.14 -5.61
CA ILE A 400 25.75 -4.79 -6.80
C ILE A 400 26.88 -3.91 -7.35
N ASP A 401 28.01 -4.54 -7.70
CA ASP A 401 29.16 -3.85 -8.28
C ASP A 401 28.94 -3.54 -9.78
N PRO A 402 28.85 -2.25 -10.18
CA PRO A 402 28.65 -1.88 -11.57
C PRO A 402 29.81 -2.31 -12.49
N HIS A 403 31.03 -2.55 -11.98
CA HIS A 403 32.13 -3.08 -12.78
C HIS A 403 31.83 -4.48 -13.32
N HIS A 404 31.24 -5.34 -12.48
CA HIS A 404 30.86 -6.70 -12.88
C HIS A 404 29.69 -6.73 -13.87
N LEU A 405 28.84 -5.72 -13.84
CA LEU A 405 27.72 -5.60 -14.77
C LEU A 405 28.15 -5.05 -16.13
N ALA A 406 29.09 -4.10 -16.17
CA ALA A 406 29.52 -3.46 -17.41
C ALA A 406 29.98 -4.47 -18.46
N ALA A 407 30.73 -5.49 -18.03
CA ALA A 407 31.24 -6.56 -18.89
C ALA A 407 30.15 -7.47 -19.49
N ARG A 408 28.92 -7.42 -18.97
CA ARG A 408 27.78 -8.25 -19.40
C ARG A 408 26.80 -7.50 -20.30
N THR A 409 26.88 -6.17 -20.35
CA THR A 409 25.98 -5.34 -21.16
C THR A 409 26.50 -5.12 -22.58
N THR A 410 25.60 -4.85 -23.53
CA THR A 410 25.99 -4.38 -24.87
C THR A 410 26.49 -2.93 -24.80
N THR A 411 25.78 -2.09 -24.03
CA THR A 411 26.21 -0.72 -23.72
C THR A 411 25.95 -0.41 -22.24
N PRO A 412 26.95 0.04 -21.48
CA PRO A 412 26.79 0.32 -20.05
C PRO A 412 26.04 1.64 -19.86
N LYS A 413 24.71 1.59 -19.95
CA LYS A 413 23.81 2.73 -19.73
C LYS A 413 22.82 2.40 -18.63
N VAL A 414 22.66 3.31 -17.68
CA VAL A 414 21.71 3.17 -16.57
C VAL A 414 20.88 4.43 -16.39
N ILE A 415 19.58 4.24 -16.12
CA ILE A 415 18.70 5.30 -15.64
C ILE A 415 18.21 4.91 -14.24
N ASP A 416 18.56 5.74 -13.26
CA ASP A 416 18.06 5.61 -11.90
C ASP A 416 16.76 6.41 -11.71
N GLY A 417 15.63 5.70 -11.70
CA GLY A 417 14.31 6.27 -11.47
C GLY A 417 14.00 6.55 -9.99
N ARG A 418 14.88 6.15 -9.07
CA ARG A 418 14.65 6.21 -7.62
C ARG A 418 15.70 7.02 -6.86
N GLY A 419 16.78 7.42 -7.52
CA GLY A 419 17.80 8.34 -7.01
C GLY A 419 18.65 7.78 -5.87
N THR A 420 18.76 6.45 -5.75
CA THR A 420 19.50 5.75 -4.69
C THR A 420 20.79 5.08 -5.15
N LEU A 421 21.04 5.00 -6.46
CA LEU A 421 22.32 4.56 -6.96
C LEU A 421 23.35 5.70 -6.81
N ASP A 422 24.59 5.35 -6.47
CA ASP A 422 25.70 6.31 -6.39
C ASP A 422 26.19 6.69 -7.81
N PRO A 423 25.95 7.92 -8.28
CA PRO A 423 26.34 8.32 -9.63
C PRO A 423 27.86 8.26 -9.86
N ALA A 424 28.67 8.52 -8.84
CA ALA A 424 30.13 8.50 -8.97
C ALA A 424 30.63 7.08 -9.22
N ARG A 425 30.18 6.13 -8.40
CA ARG A 425 30.52 4.71 -8.51
C ARG A 425 30.14 4.12 -9.88
N TRP A 426 28.96 4.45 -10.40
CA TRP A 426 28.52 3.94 -11.70
C TRP A 426 29.32 4.56 -12.86
N ARG A 427 29.60 5.86 -12.81
CA ARG A 427 30.42 6.54 -13.84
C ARG A 427 31.87 6.04 -13.84
N GLU A 428 32.46 5.81 -12.67
CA GLU A 428 33.80 5.23 -12.52
C GLU A 428 33.87 3.81 -13.14
N ALA A 429 32.79 3.04 -13.02
CA ALA A 429 32.66 1.74 -13.69
C ALA A 429 32.38 1.81 -15.20
N GLY A 430 32.45 3.00 -15.81
CA GLY A 430 32.28 3.20 -17.25
C GLY A 430 30.83 3.33 -17.72
N TRP A 431 29.87 3.50 -16.81
CA TRP A 431 28.47 3.65 -17.18
C TRP A 431 28.11 5.09 -17.56
N THR A 432 27.29 5.22 -18.61
CA THR A 432 26.50 6.44 -18.80
C THR A 432 25.37 6.43 -17.79
N PHE A 433 25.46 7.34 -16.81
CA PHE A 433 24.48 7.46 -15.74
C PHE A 433 23.52 8.63 -16.00
N ARG A 434 22.22 8.36 -15.83
CA ARG A 434 21.14 9.35 -15.78
C ARG A 434 20.26 9.07 -14.57
N ALA A 435 19.62 10.11 -14.04
CA ALA A 435 18.63 9.99 -12.99
C ALA A 435 17.50 11.00 -13.20
N LEU A 436 16.32 10.64 -12.71
CA LEU A 436 15.17 11.55 -12.67
C LEU A 436 15.47 12.74 -11.74
N GLY A 437 15.23 13.97 -12.19
CA GLY A 437 15.39 15.18 -11.37
C GLY A 437 16.83 15.68 -11.18
N ARG A 438 17.81 15.12 -11.90
CA ARG A 438 19.24 15.49 -11.77
C ARG A 438 19.91 15.72 -13.14
N PRO A 439 20.89 16.62 -13.23
CA PRO A 439 21.70 16.84 -14.43
C PRO A 439 22.53 15.63 -14.91
#